data_AF-A0A849WTH8-F1
#
_entry.id   AF-A0A849WTH8-F1
#
_cell.length_a   1.000
_cell.length_b   1.000
_cell.length_c   1.000
_cell.angle_alpha   90.00
_cell.angle_beta   90.00
_cell.angle_gamma   90.00
#
_symmetry.space_group_name_H-M   'P 1'
#
loop_
_entity.id
_entity.type
_entity.pdbx_description
1 polymer ?
#
loop_
_entity_poly.entity_id
_entity_poly.type
_entity_poly.pdbx_seq_one_letter_code
_entity_poly.pdbx_strand_id
1 'polypeptide(L)'
;MRTFFWRQGSFNALKDLRETLAQNANYRLLAESVELREKGLRKESLRRLSEFIVTFSSSPFTERQEFVSMLCGKRFQWGSDGFLFDPQPLVEQVIKPTLFEWITTDPGNSDPYKWLGLYYGADNELTYLEKALALDPEDDVIRVRLIDIRLGAIEFSTHHLDEGLYLGDPQKDIAVCAELLSQALKISHSDAKDTLQSEIETYKSMIEDWITFSSQSKSISFPDFCTRLGRKYSWSLKNYYSNDHVISCPPKLNQINSLGRILPKDEMTEVLQSFLSRIGNHLNPEISTSAPIACRIRATISSPKLLNDWLITSVPLFAYFENYNTMVQASAQSLIGFIELREPWQDYDICIFDENFKWCAALTHNNEAKFIVIS
;
A
#
# COMPACT_ATOMS: atom_id res chain seq x y z
N MET A 1 -19.98 19.73 -10.17
CA MET A 1 -18.88 18.74 -10.25
C MET A 1 -17.78 19.26 -9.34
N ARG A 2 -17.57 18.68 -8.16
CA ARG A 2 -16.51 19.13 -7.23
C ARG A 2 -15.18 18.64 -7.79
N THR A 3 -14.29 19.55 -8.14
CA THR A 3 -12.93 19.27 -8.61
C THR A 3 -12.06 18.92 -7.40
N PHE A 4 -11.64 17.66 -7.30
CA PHE A 4 -10.75 17.18 -6.24
C PHE A 4 -9.30 17.55 -6.57
N PHE A 5 -8.89 18.75 -6.17
CA PHE A 5 -7.59 19.36 -6.51
C PHE A 5 -6.37 18.48 -6.14
N TRP A 6 -6.47 17.64 -5.11
CA TRP A 6 -5.35 16.80 -4.65
C TRP A 6 -5.13 15.49 -5.45
N ARG A 7 -5.95 15.18 -6.47
CA ARG A 7 -5.74 14.02 -7.38
C ARG A 7 -5.72 14.38 -8.87
N GLN A 8 -5.53 15.66 -9.19
CA GLN A 8 -5.51 16.12 -10.57
C GLN A 8 -4.47 15.35 -11.42
N GLY A 9 -3.31 15.05 -10.85
CA GLY A 9 -2.26 14.27 -11.51
C GLY A 9 -2.71 12.86 -11.90
N SER A 10 -3.39 12.15 -11.00
CA SER A 10 -3.90 10.80 -11.28
C SER A 10 -5.02 10.78 -12.33
N PHE A 11 -5.89 11.80 -12.36
CA PHE A 11 -6.89 11.94 -13.43
C PHE A 11 -6.24 12.29 -14.78
N ASN A 12 -5.20 13.14 -14.77
CA ASN A 12 -4.43 13.44 -15.97
C ASN A 12 -3.73 12.18 -16.51
N ALA A 13 -3.16 11.34 -15.64
CA ALA A 13 -2.57 10.06 -16.02
C ALA A 13 -3.58 9.11 -16.67
N LEU A 14 -4.79 8.97 -16.09
CA LEU A 14 -5.86 8.17 -16.69
C LEU A 14 -6.28 8.68 -18.08
N LYS A 15 -6.33 10.00 -18.25
CA LYS A 15 -6.67 10.61 -19.54
C LYS A 15 -5.58 10.38 -20.58
N ASP A 16 -4.31 10.62 -20.23
CA ASP A 16 -3.15 10.36 -21.11
C ASP A 16 -3.08 8.90 -21.52
N LEU A 17 -3.35 7.99 -20.59
CA LEU A 17 -3.45 6.57 -20.92
C LEU A 17 -4.57 6.29 -21.92
N ARG A 18 -5.79 6.78 -21.66
CA ARG A 18 -6.93 6.54 -22.55
C ARG A 18 -6.60 6.98 -23.98
N GLU A 19 -5.95 8.13 -24.11
CA GLU A 19 -5.48 8.67 -25.38
C GLU A 19 -4.40 7.79 -26.02
N THR A 20 -3.47 7.26 -25.23
CA THR A 20 -2.43 6.32 -25.68
C THR A 20 -3.05 5.01 -26.17
N LEU A 21 -3.97 4.42 -25.41
CA LEU A 21 -4.65 3.18 -25.76
C LEU A 21 -5.52 3.34 -27.01
N ALA A 22 -6.15 4.50 -27.20
CA ALA A 22 -7.01 4.77 -28.36
C ALA A 22 -6.23 4.79 -29.69
N GLN A 23 -4.90 4.90 -29.67
CA GLN A 23 -4.05 4.85 -30.87
C GLN A 23 -3.93 3.44 -31.46
N ASN A 24 -4.28 2.40 -30.69
CA ASN A 24 -4.21 1.01 -31.13
C ASN A 24 -5.58 0.33 -31.00
N ALA A 25 -6.11 -0.15 -32.13
CA ALA A 25 -7.42 -0.81 -32.18
C ALA A 25 -7.51 -2.05 -31.27
N ASN A 26 -6.39 -2.73 -31.02
CA ASN A 26 -6.33 -3.91 -30.15
C ASN A 26 -6.58 -3.54 -28.68
N TYR A 27 -6.39 -2.27 -28.28
CA TYR A 27 -6.58 -1.81 -26.91
C TYR A 27 -7.92 -1.11 -26.68
N ARG A 28 -8.81 -1.08 -27.68
CA ARG A 28 -10.09 -0.36 -27.62
C ARG A 28 -10.93 -0.71 -26.39
N LEU A 29 -11.04 -1.99 -26.04
CA LEU A 29 -11.82 -2.44 -24.89
C LEU A 29 -11.22 -1.94 -23.56
N LEU A 30 -9.88 -1.87 -23.47
CA LEU A 30 -9.22 -1.29 -22.30
C LEU A 30 -9.40 0.22 -22.25
N ALA A 31 -9.31 0.93 -23.38
CA ALA A 31 -9.57 2.36 -23.46
C ALA A 31 -11.00 2.71 -23.01
N GLU A 32 -12.00 1.93 -23.45
CA GLU A 32 -13.39 2.06 -22.99
C GLU A 32 -13.51 1.80 -21.48
N SER A 33 -12.82 0.79 -20.96
CA SER A 33 -12.78 0.50 -19.52
C SER A 33 -12.23 1.69 -18.72
N VAL A 34 -11.14 2.31 -19.18
CA VAL A 34 -10.53 3.49 -18.54
C VAL A 34 -11.49 4.68 -18.58
N GLU A 35 -12.16 4.93 -19.70
CA GLU A 35 -13.15 6.00 -19.83
C GLU A 35 -14.35 5.81 -18.87
N LEU A 36 -14.88 4.59 -18.79
CA LEU A 36 -15.99 4.26 -17.89
C LEU A 36 -15.56 4.45 -16.43
N ARG A 37 -14.32 4.12 -16.09
CA ARG A 37 -13.76 4.34 -14.75
C ARG A 37 -13.63 5.82 -14.42
N GLU A 38 -13.18 6.64 -15.35
CA GLU A 38 -13.13 8.11 -15.21
C GLU A 38 -14.53 8.68 -14.90
N LYS A 39 -15.59 8.11 -15.48
CA LYS A 39 -16.99 8.49 -15.24
C LYS A 39 -17.60 7.89 -13.97
N GLY A 40 -16.85 7.10 -13.19
CA GLY A 40 -17.34 6.43 -11.98
C GLY A 40 -18.23 5.20 -12.26
N LEU A 41 -18.29 4.70 -13.50
CA LEU A 41 -19.08 3.55 -13.91
C LEU A 41 -18.30 2.25 -13.71
N ARG A 42 -18.14 1.84 -12.44
CA ARG A 42 -17.27 0.72 -12.05
C ARG A 42 -17.67 -0.63 -12.67
N LYS A 43 -18.96 -0.99 -12.61
CA LYS A 43 -19.43 -2.32 -13.07
C LYS A 43 -19.20 -2.48 -14.58
N GLU A 44 -19.51 -1.43 -15.33
CA GLU A 44 -19.35 -1.38 -16.78
C GLU A 44 -17.87 -1.36 -17.17
N SER A 45 -17.05 -0.59 -16.45
CA SER A 45 -15.59 -0.56 -16.62
C SER A 45 -14.98 -1.95 -16.43
N LEU A 46 -15.31 -2.63 -15.33
CA LEU A 46 -14.81 -3.98 -15.05
C LEU A 46 -15.25 -4.99 -16.12
N ARG A 47 -16.49 -4.91 -16.62
CA ARG A 47 -16.95 -5.77 -17.72
C ARG A 47 -16.10 -5.57 -18.98
N ARG A 48 -15.83 -4.33 -19.38
CA ARG A 48 -14.96 -4.03 -20.53
C ARG A 48 -13.53 -4.49 -20.33
N LEU A 49 -13.00 -4.33 -19.12
CA LEU A 49 -11.69 -4.86 -18.76
C LEU A 49 -11.64 -6.39 -18.90
N SER A 50 -12.64 -7.11 -18.39
CA SER A 50 -12.71 -8.56 -18.51
C SER A 50 -12.80 -9.02 -19.96
N GLU A 51 -13.60 -8.34 -20.79
CA GLU A 51 -13.67 -8.61 -22.23
C GLU A 51 -12.31 -8.40 -22.91
N PHE A 52 -11.60 -7.32 -22.58
CA PHE A 52 -10.24 -7.09 -23.06
C PHE A 52 -9.31 -8.24 -22.67
N ILE A 53 -9.24 -8.59 -21.38
CA ILE A 53 -8.33 -9.62 -20.85
C ILE A 53 -8.56 -10.96 -21.54
N VAL A 54 -9.82 -11.41 -21.69
CA VAL A 54 -10.16 -12.69 -22.33
C VAL A 54 -9.60 -12.76 -23.75
N THR A 55 -9.64 -11.66 -24.49
CA THR A 55 -9.12 -11.62 -25.87
C THR A 55 -7.60 -11.45 -25.92
N PHE A 56 -7.06 -10.56 -25.09
CA PHE A 56 -5.68 -10.09 -25.18
C PHE A 56 -4.68 -11.03 -24.49
N SER A 57 -5.11 -11.79 -23.48
CA SER A 57 -4.24 -12.76 -22.81
C SER A 57 -3.71 -13.84 -23.76
N SER A 58 -4.41 -14.10 -24.86
CA SER A 58 -4.02 -15.09 -25.88
C SER A 58 -3.31 -14.49 -27.09
N SER A 59 -3.06 -13.17 -27.11
CA SER A 59 -2.28 -12.53 -28.18
C SER A 59 -0.84 -13.07 -28.25
N PRO A 60 -0.16 -12.95 -29.40
CA PRO A 60 1.26 -13.27 -29.51
C PRO A 60 2.11 -12.59 -28.44
N PHE A 61 3.16 -13.27 -27.98
CA PHE A 61 4.04 -12.75 -26.92
C PHE A 61 4.58 -11.35 -27.25
N THR A 62 5.00 -11.10 -28.49
CA THR A 62 5.52 -9.79 -28.93
C THR A 62 4.49 -8.67 -28.74
N GLU A 63 3.21 -8.91 -29.03
CA GLU A 63 2.14 -7.92 -28.82
C GLU A 63 1.91 -7.66 -27.33
N ARG A 64 1.90 -8.73 -26.51
CA ARG A 64 1.78 -8.58 -25.05
C ARG A 64 2.97 -7.84 -24.46
N GLN A 65 4.18 -8.16 -24.92
CA GLN A 65 5.43 -7.54 -24.50
C GLN A 65 5.45 -6.04 -24.80
N GLU A 66 5.10 -5.66 -26.03
CA GLU A 66 4.97 -4.24 -26.43
C GLU A 66 3.94 -3.49 -25.59
N PHE A 67 2.78 -4.12 -25.35
CA PHE A 67 1.75 -3.56 -24.48
C PHE A 67 2.27 -3.34 -23.06
N VAL A 68 2.85 -4.37 -22.44
CA VAL A 68 3.36 -4.29 -21.06
C VAL A 68 4.51 -3.28 -20.95
N SER A 69 5.41 -3.23 -21.92
CA SER A 69 6.50 -2.25 -21.95
C SER A 69 5.98 -0.81 -22.02
N MET A 70 5.05 -0.53 -22.95
CA MET A 70 4.38 0.77 -23.04
C MET A 70 3.72 1.15 -21.71
N LEU A 71 3.01 0.20 -21.12
CA LEU A 71 2.24 0.41 -19.91
C LEU A 71 3.11 0.70 -18.69
N CYS A 72 4.19 -0.06 -18.51
CA CYS A 72 5.14 0.16 -17.43
C CYS A 72 5.94 1.45 -17.65
N GLY A 73 6.29 1.78 -18.91
CA GLY A 73 6.92 3.04 -19.25
C GLY A 73 6.04 4.26 -18.91
N LYS A 74 4.73 4.18 -19.19
CA LYS A 74 3.76 5.19 -18.77
C LYS A 74 3.62 5.26 -17.24
N ARG A 75 3.49 4.11 -16.57
CA ARG A 75 3.45 4.00 -15.11
C ARG A 75 4.65 4.66 -14.44
N PHE A 76 5.83 4.52 -15.06
CA PHE A 76 7.06 5.16 -14.64
C PHE A 76 7.02 6.68 -14.83
N GLN A 77 6.61 7.17 -16.00
CA GLN A 77 6.49 8.60 -16.31
C GLN A 77 5.56 9.35 -15.36
N TRP A 78 4.44 8.73 -14.95
CA TRP A 78 3.49 9.37 -14.03
C TRP A 78 3.93 9.33 -12.56
N GLY A 79 4.99 8.59 -12.20
CA GLY A 79 5.47 8.52 -10.83
C GLY A 79 4.37 8.15 -9.82
N SER A 80 4.15 8.96 -8.80
CA SER A 80 3.13 8.70 -7.78
C SER A 80 1.69 8.84 -8.29
N ASP A 81 1.46 9.48 -9.44
CA ASP A 81 0.12 9.69 -10.01
C ASP A 81 -0.44 8.47 -10.75
N GLY A 82 0.43 7.53 -11.15
CA GLY A 82 0.05 6.34 -11.94
C GLY A 82 -0.69 5.25 -11.16
N PHE A 83 -0.83 5.33 -9.84
CA PHE A 83 -1.34 4.24 -9.00
C PHE A 83 -2.78 3.80 -9.29
N LEU A 84 -3.59 4.67 -9.91
CA LEU A 84 -4.96 4.32 -10.27
C LEU A 84 -5.01 3.29 -11.40
N PHE A 85 -3.91 3.05 -12.11
CA PHE A 85 -3.98 2.38 -13.40
C PHE A 85 -3.94 0.84 -13.36
N ASP A 86 -3.54 0.20 -12.26
CA ASP A 86 -3.27 -1.25 -12.28
C ASP A 86 -4.43 -2.07 -11.66
N PRO A 87 -5.58 -2.31 -12.35
CA PRO A 87 -6.61 -3.17 -11.80
C PRO A 87 -6.06 -4.59 -11.70
N GLN A 88 -6.24 -5.21 -10.54
CA GLN A 88 -5.68 -6.52 -10.23
C GLN A 88 -5.92 -7.58 -11.33
N PRO A 89 -7.09 -7.67 -11.99
CA PRO A 89 -7.27 -8.61 -13.10
C PRO A 89 -6.28 -8.41 -14.26
N LEU A 90 -5.97 -7.16 -14.63
CA LEU A 90 -5.00 -6.88 -15.69
C LEU A 90 -3.58 -7.29 -15.26
N VAL A 91 -3.24 -7.00 -14.01
CA VAL A 91 -1.94 -7.34 -13.43
C VAL A 91 -1.72 -8.85 -13.44
N GLU A 92 -2.68 -9.61 -12.90
CA GLU A 92 -2.51 -11.05 -12.71
C GLU A 92 -2.68 -11.87 -14.01
N GLN A 93 -3.51 -11.40 -14.95
CA GLN A 93 -3.85 -12.20 -16.14
C GLN A 93 -3.11 -11.78 -17.41
N VAL A 94 -2.50 -10.59 -17.44
CA VAL A 94 -1.77 -10.08 -18.61
C VAL A 94 -0.36 -9.65 -18.22
N ILE A 95 -0.21 -8.71 -17.29
CA ILE A 95 1.09 -8.07 -17.03
C ILE A 95 2.09 -9.06 -16.45
N LYS A 96 1.80 -9.68 -15.30
CA LYS A 96 2.70 -10.64 -14.64
C LYS A 96 3.02 -11.85 -15.53
N PRO A 97 2.03 -12.54 -16.15
CA PRO A 97 2.33 -13.65 -17.06
C PRO A 97 3.28 -13.25 -18.19
N THR A 98 3.08 -12.08 -18.79
CA THR A 98 3.95 -11.57 -19.86
C THR A 98 5.36 -11.27 -19.35
N LEU A 99 5.51 -10.66 -18.17
CA LEU A 99 6.82 -10.39 -17.58
C LEU A 99 7.58 -11.70 -17.27
N PHE A 100 6.89 -12.73 -16.77
CA PHE A 100 7.51 -14.03 -16.50
C PHE A 100 7.88 -14.81 -17.77
N GLU A 101 7.03 -14.75 -18.79
CA GLU A 101 7.39 -15.28 -20.11
C GLU A 101 8.58 -14.53 -20.70
N TRP A 102 8.63 -13.20 -20.57
CA TRP A 102 9.75 -12.39 -21.02
C TRP A 102 11.06 -12.79 -20.34
N ILE A 103 11.06 -12.99 -19.02
CA ILE A 103 12.23 -13.52 -18.29
C ILE A 103 12.70 -14.88 -18.86
N THR A 104 11.75 -15.72 -19.26
CA THR A 104 12.06 -17.06 -19.79
C THR A 104 12.62 -17.00 -21.20
N THR A 105 12.06 -16.13 -22.05
CA THR A 105 12.42 -16.00 -23.46
C THR A 105 13.68 -15.17 -23.68
N ASP A 106 13.88 -14.13 -22.89
CA ASP A 106 15.03 -13.21 -22.96
C ASP A 106 15.54 -12.85 -21.55
N PRO A 107 16.24 -13.79 -20.89
CA PRO A 107 16.73 -13.60 -19.52
C PRO A 107 17.81 -12.52 -19.38
N GLY A 108 18.37 -12.05 -20.50
CA GLY A 108 19.37 -10.98 -20.54
C GLY A 108 18.77 -9.58 -20.54
N ASN A 109 17.45 -9.46 -20.70
CA ASN A 109 16.75 -8.19 -20.68
C ASN A 109 16.51 -7.70 -19.25
N SER A 110 16.89 -6.47 -18.93
CA SER A 110 16.69 -5.87 -17.60
C SER A 110 15.23 -5.47 -17.34
N ASP A 111 14.49 -5.07 -18.37
CA ASP A 111 13.13 -4.52 -18.25
C ASP A 111 12.13 -5.39 -17.47
N PRO A 112 11.98 -6.70 -17.74
CA PRO A 112 10.97 -7.47 -17.03
C PRO A 112 11.29 -7.60 -15.53
N TYR A 113 12.57 -7.69 -15.17
CA TYR A 113 13.01 -7.67 -13.77
C TYR A 113 12.78 -6.29 -13.15
N LYS A 114 13.07 -5.21 -13.88
CA LYS A 114 12.82 -3.83 -13.43
C LYS A 114 11.35 -3.61 -13.10
N TRP A 115 10.43 -4.00 -13.98
CA TRP A 115 9.00 -3.77 -13.76
C TRP A 115 8.41 -4.66 -12.67
N LEU A 116 8.86 -5.92 -12.56
CA LEU A 116 8.49 -6.77 -11.42
C LEU A 116 9.00 -6.15 -10.12
N GLY A 117 10.25 -5.73 -10.06
CA GLY A 117 10.84 -5.10 -8.87
C GLY A 117 10.10 -3.81 -8.47
N LEU A 118 9.85 -2.91 -9.42
CA LEU A 118 9.26 -1.60 -9.10
C LEU A 118 7.78 -1.66 -8.74
N TYR A 119 6.99 -2.57 -9.33
CA TYR A 119 5.53 -2.45 -9.30
C TYR A 119 4.77 -3.73 -8.96
N TYR A 120 5.24 -4.91 -9.36
CA TYR A 120 4.38 -6.10 -9.41
C TYR A 120 4.87 -7.31 -8.60
N GLY A 121 6.11 -7.29 -8.11
CA GLY A 121 6.78 -8.42 -7.49
C GLY A 121 6.98 -8.25 -5.99
N ALA A 122 5.97 -7.81 -5.25
CA ALA A 122 6.09 -7.46 -3.82
C ALA A 122 6.81 -8.51 -2.96
N ASP A 123 6.59 -9.81 -3.22
CA ASP A 123 7.21 -10.89 -2.45
C ASP A 123 8.71 -11.09 -2.75
N ASN A 124 9.21 -10.58 -3.88
CA ASN A 124 10.59 -10.76 -4.35
C ASN A 124 11.17 -9.46 -4.92
N GLU A 125 10.69 -8.29 -4.47
CA GLU A 125 11.03 -6.96 -5.02
C GLU A 125 12.55 -6.79 -5.08
N LEU A 126 13.23 -7.05 -3.96
CA LEU A 126 14.67 -6.90 -3.84
C LEU A 126 15.43 -7.79 -4.84
N THR A 127 15.04 -9.06 -4.96
CA THR A 127 15.68 -10.02 -5.88
C THR A 127 15.54 -9.59 -7.33
N TYR A 128 14.36 -9.08 -7.72
CA TYR A 128 14.15 -8.59 -9.08
C TYR A 128 14.94 -7.33 -9.37
N LEU A 129 14.96 -6.36 -8.45
CA LEU A 129 15.73 -5.13 -8.62
C LEU A 129 17.24 -5.39 -8.67
N GLU A 130 17.76 -6.27 -7.82
CA GLU A 130 19.18 -6.67 -7.85
C GLU A 130 19.55 -7.33 -9.17
N LYS A 131 18.69 -8.21 -9.70
CA LYS A 131 18.90 -8.84 -11.00
C LYS A 131 18.84 -7.82 -12.14
N ALA A 132 17.91 -6.88 -12.08
CA ALA A 132 17.77 -5.82 -13.07
C ALA A 132 19.00 -4.91 -13.10
N LEU A 133 19.51 -4.46 -11.94
CA LEU A 133 20.73 -3.65 -11.83
C LEU A 133 21.98 -4.41 -12.28
N ALA A 134 22.02 -5.73 -12.06
CA ALA A 134 23.13 -6.56 -12.55
C ALA A 134 23.15 -6.68 -14.09
N LEU A 135 21.99 -6.58 -14.74
CA LEU A 135 21.86 -6.61 -16.20
C LEU A 135 22.07 -5.21 -16.82
N ASP A 136 21.63 -4.16 -16.14
CA ASP A 136 21.84 -2.76 -16.52
C ASP A 136 22.41 -1.94 -15.36
N PRO A 137 23.75 -1.91 -15.20
CA PRO A 137 24.41 -1.19 -14.11
C PRO A 137 24.28 0.34 -14.18
N GLU A 138 23.87 0.91 -15.30
CA GLU A 138 23.74 2.36 -15.47
C GLU A 138 22.31 2.86 -15.14
N ASP A 139 21.40 1.95 -14.77
CA ASP A 139 20.03 2.30 -14.39
C ASP A 139 19.97 2.92 -12.98
N ASP A 140 20.12 4.26 -12.96
CA ASP A 140 20.00 5.08 -11.75
C ASP A 140 18.66 4.88 -11.02
N VAL A 141 17.56 4.58 -11.73
CA VAL A 141 16.24 4.40 -11.10
C VAL A 141 16.26 3.17 -10.20
N ILE A 142 16.75 2.05 -10.71
CA ILE A 142 16.84 0.80 -9.95
C ILE A 142 17.82 0.98 -8.79
N ARG A 143 18.95 1.65 -9.05
CA ARG A 143 19.97 1.95 -8.05
C ARG A 143 19.41 2.77 -6.88
N VAL A 144 18.70 3.86 -7.18
CA VAL A 144 18.04 4.70 -6.17
C VAL A 144 17.02 3.88 -5.38
N ARG A 145 16.15 3.11 -6.07
CA ARG A 145 15.15 2.29 -5.38
C ARG A 145 15.75 1.26 -4.43
N LEU A 146 16.84 0.60 -4.83
CA LEU A 146 17.55 -0.35 -3.97
C LEU A 146 18.17 0.32 -2.74
N ILE A 147 18.71 1.54 -2.91
CA ILE A 147 19.21 2.33 -1.79
C ILE A 147 18.07 2.66 -0.85
N ASP A 148 16.94 3.17 -1.36
CA ASP A 148 15.77 3.54 -0.54
C ASP A 148 15.23 2.36 0.29
N ILE A 149 15.08 1.18 -0.32
CA ILE A 149 14.58 -0.02 0.37
C ILE A 149 15.50 -0.39 1.53
N ARG A 150 16.82 -0.42 1.29
CA ARG A 150 17.81 -0.79 2.30
C ARG A 150 17.98 0.28 3.36
N LEU A 151 17.84 1.56 2.99
CA LEU A 151 17.86 2.68 3.92
C LEU A 151 16.62 2.66 4.83
N GLY A 152 15.45 2.31 4.31
CA GLY A 152 14.24 2.11 5.12
C GLY A 152 14.38 1.01 6.19
N ALA A 153 15.19 -0.03 5.93
CA ALA A 153 15.53 -1.02 6.95
C ALA A 153 16.41 -0.42 8.06
N ILE A 154 17.34 0.48 7.72
CA ILE A 154 18.17 1.19 8.70
C ILE A 154 17.33 2.20 9.51
N GLU A 155 16.41 2.91 8.87
CA GLU A 155 15.43 3.75 9.54
C GLU A 155 14.63 2.91 10.56
N PHE A 156 14.16 1.73 10.16
CA PHE A 156 13.50 0.80 11.06
C PHE A 156 14.42 0.30 12.20
N SER A 157 15.71 0.07 11.98
CA SER A 157 16.63 -0.27 13.07
C SER A 157 16.79 0.87 14.09
N THR A 158 16.68 2.12 13.63
CA THR A 158 17.06 3.33 14.39
C THR A 158 15.87 4.11 14.97
N HIS A 159 14.63 3.83 14.57
CA HIS A 159 13.47 4.66 14.93
C HIS A 159 13.08 4.71 16.42
N HIS A 160 13.65 3.85 17.27
CA HIS A 160 13.46 3.87 18.73
C HIS A 160 14.69 4.36 19.50
N LEU A 161 15.67 4.98 18.83
CA LEU A 161 16.91 5.42 19.46
C LEU A 161 16.70 6.45 20.58
N ASP A 162 15.71 7.32 20.45
CA ASP A 162 15.30 8.29 21.49
C ASP A 162 14.65 7.63 22.71
N GLU A 163 14.16 6.39 22.58
CA GLU A 163 13.74 5.52 23.69
C GLU A 163 14.91 4.70 24.27
N GLY A 164 16.12 4.87 23.74
CA GLY A 164 17.28 4.09 24.15
C GLY A 164 17.20 2.64 23.71
N LEU A 165 16.58 2.36 22.55
CA LEU A 165 16.48 1.04 21.95
C LEU A 165 16.93 1.06 20.48
N TYR A 166 17.69 0.04 20.09
CA TYR A 166 18.06 -0.23 18.71
C TYR A 166 17.49 -1.61 18.33
N LEU A 167 16.76 -1.70 17.22
CA LEU A 167 16.02 -2.91 16.86
C LEU A 167 16.82 -3.90 15.98
N GLY A 168 17.91 -3.43 15.37
CA GLY A 168 18.78 -4.23 14.50
C GLY A 168 20.13 -4.62 15.13
N ASP A 169 21.11 -4.85 14.25
CA ASP A 169 22.52 -5.06 14.61
C ASP A 169 23.33 -3.85 14.14
N PRO A 170 23.75 -2.95 15.06
CA PRO A 170 24.45 -1.73 14.70
C PRO A 170 25.70 -1.92 13.84
N GLN A 171 26.41 -3.05 14.00
CA GLN A 171 27.63 -3.30 13.23
C GLN A 171 27.31 -3.73 11.80
N LYS A 172 26.24 -4.52 11.61
CA LYS A 172 25.75 -4.85 10.27
C LYS A 172 25.22 -3.62 9.56
N ASP A 173 24.47 -2.79 10.26
CA ASP A 173 23.84 -1.61 9.65
C ASP A 173 24.89 -0.55 9.25
N ILE A 174 26.01 -0.42 9.99
CA ILE A 174 27.18 0.37 9.53
C ILE A 174 27.78 -0.17 8.23
N ALA A 175 27.94 -1.50 8.13
CA ALA A 175 28.46 -2.12 6.92
C ALA A 175 27.52 -1.89 5.72
N VAL A 176 26.21 -1.97 5.95
CA VAL A 176 25.19 -1.63 4.95
C VAL A 176 25.30 -0.16 4.54
N CYS A 177 25.39 0.79 5.48
CA CYS A 177 25.60 2.22 5.16
C CYS A 177 26.84 2.44 4.26
N ALA A 178 27.94 1.74 4.53
CA ALA A 178 29.15 1.84 3.70
C ALA A 178 28.92 1.32 2.27
N GLU A 179 28.18 0.22 2.12
CA GLU A 179 27.78 -0.30 0.81
C GLU A 179 26.86 0.69 0.08
N LEU A 180 25.86 1.24 0.77
CA LEU A 180 24.92 2.21 0.19
C LEU A 180 25.63 3.47 -0.30
N LEU A 181 26.60 4.01 0.45
CA LEU A 181 27.43 5.13 0.00
C LEU A 181 28.20 4.80 -1.28
N SER A 182 28.77 3.58 -1.38
CA SER A 182 29.46 3.14 -2.58
C SER A 182 28.52 3.06 -3.79
N GLN A 183 27.26 2.64 -3.59
CA GLN A 183 26.27 2.64 -4.66
C GLN A 183 25.81 4.05 -5.03
N ALA A 184 25.57 4.93 -4.05
CA ALA A 184 25.16 6.31 -4.28
C ALA A 184 26.18 7.09 -5.12
N LEU A 185 27.48 6.82 -4.94
CA LEU A 185 28.55 7.44 -5.73
C LEU A 185 28.46 7.17 -7.24
N LYS A 186 27.81 6.06 -7.64
CA LYS A 186 27.62 5.65 -9.03
C LYS A 186 26.40 6.30 -9.71
N ILE A 187 25.57 7.03 -8.96
CA ILE A 187 24.43 7.75 -9.51
C ILE A 187 24.95 8.90 -10.38
N SER A 188 24.42 9.03 -11.60
CA SER A 188 24.83 10.06 -12.56
C SER A 188 24.24 11.44 -12.23
N HIS A 189 23.00 11.48 -11.73
CA HIS A 189 22.32 12.73 -11.37
C HIS A 189 22.79 13.30 -10.02
N SER A 190 23.41 14.49 -10.05
CA SER A 190 24.02 15.13 -8.86
C SER A 190 23.07 15.34 -7.70
N ASP A 191 21.86 15.83 -7.94
CA ASP A 191 20.97 16.24 -6.86
C ASP A 191 20.43 15.04 -6.06
N ALA A 192 20.05 13.97 -6.77
CA ALA A 192 19.62 12.71 -6.15
C ALA A 192 20.77 12.04 -5.41
N LYS A 193 21.96 12.06 -6.00
CA LYS A 193 23.20 11.55 -5.38
C LYS A 193 23.51 12.27 -4.07
N ASP A 194 23.59 13.60 -4.09
CA ASP A 194 23.96 14.40 -2.92
C ASP A 194 22.93 14.24 -1.78
N THR A 195 21.64 14.18 -2.14
CA THR A 195 20.55 13.95 -1.17
C THR A 195 20.71 12.60 -0.47
N LEU A 196 20.85 11.51 -1.25
CA LEU A 196 21.01 10.17 -0.69
C LEU A 196 22.30 10.02 0.12
N GLN A 197 23.41 10.58 -0.36
CA GLN A 197 24.67 10.54 0.38
C GLN A 197 24.54 11.22 1.75
N SER A 198 23.94 12.42 1.79
CA SER A 198 23.73 13.14 3.05
C SER A 198 22.82 12.37 4.01
N GLU A 199 21.78 11.72 3.50
CA GLU A 199 20.86 10.92 4.31
C GLU A 199 21.56 9.67 4.89
N ILE A 200 22.27 8.90 4.05
CA ILE A 200 23.01 7.71 4.49
C ILE A 200 24.11 8.08 5.51
N GLU A 201 24.83 9.18 5.30
CA GLU A 201 25.84 9.67 6.24
C GLU A 201 25.23 10.06 7.60
N THR A 202 24.02 10.61 7.58
CA THR A 202 23.28 10.97 8.80
C THR A 202 22.96 9.72 9.61
N TYR A 203 22.39 8.68 8.99
CA TYR A 203 22.10 7.42 9.65
C TYR A 203 23.37 6.71 10.13
N LYS A 204 24.41 6.65 9.29
CA LYS A 204 25.70 6.07 9.68
C LYS A 204 26.26 6.72 10.95
N SER A 205 26.30 8.07 10.98
CA SER A 205 26.78 8.81 12.14
C SER A 205 25.94 8.53 13.38
N MET A 206 24.62 8.41 13.24
CA MET A 206 23.70 8.10 14.33
C MET A 206 23.96 6.71 14.92
N ILE A 207 24.24 5.71 14.07
CA ILE A 207 24.57 4.35 14.50
C ILE A 207 25.94 4.30 15.19
N GLU A 208 26.94 5.01 14.68
CA GLU A 208 28.27 5.11 15.30
C GLU A 208 28.20 5.76 16.70
N ASP A 209 27.41 6.83 16.83
CA ASP A 209 27.14 7.47 18.12
C ASP A 209 26.40 6.51 19.07
N TRP A 210 25.46 5.71 18.57
CA TRP A 210 24.75 4.69 19.36
C TRP A 210 25.68 3.57 19.87
N ILE A 211 26.58 3.06 19.04
CA ILE A 211 27.59 2.08 19.45
C ILE A 211 28.46 2.66 20.57
N THR A 212 28.88 3.91 20.40
CA THR A 212 29.67 4.62 21.42
C THR A 212 28.88 4.76 22.72
N PHE A 213 27.64 5.24 22.67
CA PHE A 213 26.77 5.40 23.82
C PHE A 213 26.49 4.07 24.55
N SER A 214 26.20 3.01 23.80
CA SER A 214 25.87 1.70 24.36
C SER A 214 27.05 1.01 25.05
N SER A 215 28.29 1.39 24.71
CA SER A 215 29.51 0.91 25.36
C SER A 215 29.84 1.60 26.70
N GLN A 216 29.16 2.71 27.02
CA GLN A 216 29.42 3.52 28.22
C GLN A 216 28.42 3.25 29.35
N SER A 217 28.78 3.61 30.58
CA SER A 217 27.85 3.59 31.72
C SER A 217 26.75 4.64 31.52
N LYS A 218 25.51 4.20 31.34
CA LYS A 218 24.36 5.04 30.95
C LYS A 218 23.82 5.81 32.15
N SER A 219 24.18 7.10 32.24
CA SER A 219 23.62 8.06 33.21
C SER A 219 22.68 9.09 32.58
N ILE A 220 22.60 9.09 31.25
CA ILE A 220 21.82 10.03 30.43
C ILE A 220 21.12 9.28 29.31
N SER A 221 20.09 9.89 28.72
CA SER A 221 19.42 9.37 27.53
C SER A 221 20.32 9.46 26.29
N PHE A 222 20.02 8.69 25.24
CA PHE A 222 20.74 8.80 23.97
C PHE A 222 20.58 10.18 23.30
N PRO A 223 19.38 10.80 23.28
CA PRO A 223 19.23 12.18 22.79
C PRO A 223 20.09 13.21 23.54
N ASP A 224 20.19 13.10 24.86
CA ASP A 224 21.05 13.97 25.67
C ASP A 224 22.54 13.75 25.33
N PHE A 225 22.94 12.49 25.13
CA PHE A 225 24.28 12.13 24.70
C PHE A 225 24.62 12.79 23.36
N CYS A 226 23.76 12.66 22.35
CA CYS A 226 23.92 13.29 21.04
C CYS A 226 23.98 14.82 21.14
N THR A 227 23.13 15.42 21.98
CA THR A 227 23.11 16.88 22.18
C THR A 227 24.43 17.38 22.78
N ARG A 228 25.02 16.64 23.73
CA ARG A 228 26.35 16.96 24.31
C ARG A 228 27.49 16.87 23.29
N LEU A 229 27.35 16.00 22.29
CA LEU A 229 28.27 15.90 21.15
C LEU A 229 28.03 16.98 20.08
N GLY A 230 27.04 17.87 20.27
CA GLY A 230 26.68 18.90 19.30
C GLY A 230 25.94 18.35 18.07
N ARG A 231 25.44 17.12 18.13
CA ARG A 231 24.64 16.51 17.06
C ARG A 231 23.23 17.11 17.04
N LYS A 232 22.65 17.19 15.84
CA LYS A 232 21.30 17.67 15.60
C LYS A 232 20.52 16.64 14.80
N TYR A 233 20.38 15.44 15.34
CA TYR A 233 19.54 14.43 14.71
C TYR A 233 18.07 14.83 14.86
N SER A 234 17.33 14.66 13.78
CA SER A 234 15.88 14.68 13.82
C SER A 234 15.44 13.32 14.35
N TRP A 235 14.86 13.31 15.55
CA TRP A 235 14.16 12.13 16.04
C TRP A 235 12.85 12.06 15.28
N SER A 236 12.53 10.89 14.73
CA SER A 236 11.24 10.68 14.10
C SER A 236 10.14 11.16 15.05
N LEU A 237 9.21 11.97 14.55
CA LEU A 237 7.98 12.26 15.28
C LEU A 237 7.33 10.92 15.54
N LYS A 238 7.46 10.42 16.77
CA LYS A 238 6.78 9.23 17.21
C LYS A 238 5.31 9.57 17.29
N ASN A 239 4.63 9.31 16.19
CA ASN A 239 3.20 9.15 16.20
C ASN A 239 2.90 7.87 16.98
N TYR A 240 2.89 7.97 18.30
CA TYR A 240 2.00 7.17 19.14
C TYR A 240 0.58 7.59 18.76
N TYR A 241 0.12 7.16 17.58
CA TYR A 241 -1.07 7.66 16.90
C TYR A 241 -1.26 9.19 17.00
N SER A 242 -0.61 9.93 16.11
CA SER A 242 -1.00 11.29 15.75
C SER A 242 -0.68 11.56 14.29
N ASN A 243 -1.48 12.38 13.62
CA ASN A 243 -1.31 12.72 12.21
C ASN A 243 -0.20 13.78 12.06
N ASP A 244 0.66 13.67 11.03
CA ASP A 244 0.77 14.64 9.92
C ASP A 244 2.09 14.52 9.08
N HIS A 245 1.89 14.49 7.75
CA HIS A 245 2.78 14.78 6.57
C HIS A 245 3.92 13.79 6.18
N VAL A 246 3.75 12.85 5.23
CA VAL A 246 3.80 12.86 3.72
C VAL A 246 5.22 12.77 3.13
N ILE A 247 5.59 11.67 2.43
CA ILE A 247 5.78 11.52 0.94
C ILE A 247 5.44 10.08 0.45
N SER A 248 4.97 10.04 -0.81
CA SER A 248 4.36 9.02 -1.71
C SER A 248 4.68 7.50 -1.65
N CYS A 249 3.63 6.70 -1.35
CA CYS A 249 3.11 5.53 -2.10
C CYS A 249 1.69 5.19 -1.56
N PRO A 250 0.84 4.35 -2.21
CA PRO A 250 -0.59 4.63 -2.40
C PRO A 250 -1.44 4.67 -1.10
N PRO A 251 -2.57 5.40 -1.11
CA PRO A 251 -3.33 5.82 0.08
C PRO A 251 -4.21 4.72 0.70
N LYS A 252 -3.64 3.55 1.01
CA LYS A 252 -4.43 2.37 1.42
C LYS A 252 -4.43 2.07 2.93
N LEU A 253 -3.36 2.38 3.67
CA LEU A 253 -3.31 2.16 5.14
C LEU A 253 -3.47 3.46 5.94
N ASN A 254 -2.90 4.56 5.46
CA ASN A 254 -2.87 5.85 6.19
C ASN A 254 -4.25 6.43 6.52
N GLN A 255 -5.30 6.10 5.75
CA GLN A 255 -6.66 6.55 6.04
C GLN A 255 -7.39 5.72 7.10
N ILE A 256 -7.07 4.43 7.23
CA ILE A 256 -7.63 3.55 8.27
C ILE A 256 -6.96 3.86 9.61
N ASN A 257 -5.66 4.13 9.57
CA ASN A 257 -4.85 4.49 10.73
C ASN A 257 -5.31 5.79 11.42
N SER A 258 -6.05 6.66 10.72
CA SER A 258 -6.58 7.91 11.28
C SER A 258 -7.99 7.80 11.87
N LEU A 259 -8.63 6.62 11.80
CA LEU A 259 -10.01 6.42 12.28
C LEU A 259 -10.12 6.31 13.80
N GLY A 260 -9.10 5.72 14.43
CA GLY A 260 -9.09 5.37 15.84
C GLY A 260 -7.95 4.41 16.17
N ARG A 261 -8.09 3.67 17.26
CA ARG A 261 -7.07 2.72 17.74
C ARG A 261 -7.11 1.46 16.89
N ILE A 262 -6.03 1.14 16.18
CA ILE A 262 -5.89 -0.18 15.55
C ILE A 262 -5.61 -1.23 16.62
N LEU A 263 -6.33 -2.35 16.55
CA LEU A 263 -6.14 -3.48 17.45
C LEU A 263 -4.91 -4.29 17.02
N PRO A 264 -4.00 -4.62 17.96
CA PRO A 264 -2.95 -5.63 17.73
C PRO A 264 -3.56 -6.96 17.27
N LYS A 265 -2.80 -7.76 16.51
CA LYS A 265 -3.29 -9.03 15.92
C LYS A 265 -3.89 -10.00 16.94
N ASP A 266 -3.29 -10.10 18.14
CA ASP A 266 -3.77 -11.01 19.18
C ASP A 266 -5.13 -10.56 19.74
N GLU A 267 -5.27 -9.26 20.06
CA GLU A 267 -6.53 -8.66 20.52
C GLU A 267 -7.60 -8.72 19.42
N MET A 268 -7.25 -8.43 18.17
CA MET A 268 -8.14 -8.57 17.02
C MET A 268 -8.66 -10.00 16.90
N THR A 269 -7.78 -11.00 17.05
CA THR A 269 -8.15 -12.42 16.94
C THR A 269 -9.13 -12.80 18.04
N GLU A 270 -8.88 -12.36 19.28
CA GLU A 270 -9.77 -12.61 20.43
C GLU A 270 -11.15 -11.95 20.26
N VAL A 271 -11.17 -10.68 19.86
CA VAL A 271 -12.41 -9.93 19.59
C VAL A 271 -13.19 -10.58 18.45
N LEU A 272 -12.51 -10.94 17.36
CA LEU A 272 -13.16 -11.55 16.20
C LEU A 272 -13.74 -12.94 16.52
N GLN A 273 -13.01 -13.77 17.26
CA GLN A 273 -13.52 -15.08 17.71
C GLN A 273 -14.75 -14.93 18.62
N SER A 274 -14.69 -14.00 19.57
CA SER A 274 -15.80 -13.71 20.48
C SER A 274 -17.04 -13.22 19.73
N PHE A 275 -16.84 -12.30 18.78
CA PHE A 275 -17.89 -11.78 17.92
C PHE A 275 -18.52 -12.88 17.05
N LEU A 276 -17.70 -13.68 16.34
CA LEU A 276 -18.18 -14.76 15.48
C LEU A 276 -18.95 -15.84 16.25
N SER A 277 -18.51 -16.17 17.47
CA SER A 277 -19.23 -17.08 18.38
C SER A 277 -20.62 -16.54 18.71
N ARG A 278 -20.73 -15.24 18.99
CA ARG A 278 -22.00 -14.58 19.32
C ARG A 278 -22.97 -14.55 18.13
N ILE A 279 -22.48 -14.31 16.92
CA ILE A 279 -23.31 -14.18 15.71
C ILE A 279 -23.52 -15.49 14.95
N GLY A 280 -23.09 -16.64 15.49
CA GLY A 280 -23.07 -17.92 14.77
C GLY A 280 -24.38 -18.30 14.07
N ASN A 281 -25.54 -18.04 14.71
CA ASN A 281 -26.86 -18.31 14.13
C ASN A 281 -27.23 -17.40 12.94
N HIS A 282 -26.54 -16.28 12.79
CA HIS A 282 -26.69 -15.32 11.70
C HIS A 282 -25.65 -15.52 10.60
N LEU A 283 -24.77 -16.52 10.70
CA LEU A 283 -23.79 -16.84 9.65
C LEU A 283 -24.36 -17.85 8.65
N ASN A 284 -24.03 -17.68 7.37
CA ASN A 284 -24.32 -18.68 6.35
C ASN A 284 -23.26 -19.81 6.43
N PRO A 285 -23.62 -21.05 6.81
CA PRO A 285 -22.66 -22.14 6.99
C PRO A 285 -22.06 -22.63 5.67
N GLU A 286 -22.67 -22.31 4.52
CA GLU A 286 -22.18 -22.71 3.20
C GLU A 286 -20.97 -21.87 2.71
N ILE A 287 -20.64 -20.78 3.41
CA ILE A 287 -19.53 -19.89 3.03
C ILE A 287 -18.36 -20.16 3.97
N SER A 288 -17.24 -20.63 3.40
CA SER A 288 -16.06 -21.16 4.11
C SER A 288 -15.12 -20.10 4.71
N THR A 289 -15.38 -18.81 4.50
CA THR A 289 -14.51 -17.74 5.04
C THR A 289 -14.66 -17.62 6.55
N SER A 290 -13.54 -17.40 7.25
CA SER A 290 -13.51 -17.08 8.68
C SER A 290 -13.89 -15.62 8.96
N ALA A 291 -13.85 -14.74 7.96
CA ALA A 291 -14.14 -13.31 8.12
C ALA A 291 -15.64 -13.02 8.27
N PRO A 292 -16.03 -11.97 9.04
CA PRO A 292 -17.41 -11.54 9.20
C PRO A 292 -17.85 -10.61 8.06
N ILE A 293 -17.69 -11.04 6.80
CA ILE A 293 -18.08 -10.22 5.64
C ILE A 293 -19.58 -10.24 5.40
N ALA A 294 -20.10 -9.20 4.75
CA ALA A 294 -21.51 -9.06 4.42
C ALA A 294 -22.07 -10.28 3.66
N CYS A 295 -21.30 -10.90 2.77
CA CYS A 295 -21.73 -12.11 2.06
C CYS A 295 -22.05 -13.29 3.00
N ARG A 296 -21.37 -13.39 4.14
CA ARG A 296 -21.55 -14.45 5.14
C ARG A 296 -22.68 -14.16 6.13
N ILE A 297 -23.05 -12.89 6.32
CA ILE A 297 -24.05 -12.47 7.29
C ILE A 297 -25.47 -12.56 6.70
N ARG A 298 -26.35 -13.27 7.41
CA ARG A 298 -27.81 -13.31 7.20
C ARG A 298 -28.44 -12.12 7.91
N ALA A 299 -28.70 -11.06 7.13
CA ALA A 299 -29.18 -9.79 7.63
C ALA A 299 -30.63 -9.88 8.15
N THR A 300 -30.94 -9.13 9.20
CA THR A 300 -32.31 -8.79 9.57
C THR A 300 -32.83 -7.67 8.67
N ILE A 301 -31.96 -6.73 8.30
CA ILE A 301 -32.26 -5.57 7.46
C ILE A 301 -31.17 -5.43 6.40
N SER A 302 -31.56 -5.22 5.15
CA SER A 302 -30.66 -4.93 4.03
C SER A 302 -30.95 -3.54 3.47
N SER A 303 -29.92 -2.82 3.03
CA SER A 303 -30.02 -1.47 2.48
C SER A 303 -29.01 -1.29 1.34
N PRO A 304 -29.32 -0.49 0.30
CA PRO A 304 -28.36 -0.18 -0.76
C PRO A 304 -27.20 0.73 -0.31
N LYS A 305 -27.24 1.22 0.93
CA LYS A 305 -26.18 2.01 1.59
C LYS A 305 -26.19 1.80 3.09
N LEU A 306 -25.07 2.05 3.75
CA LEU A 306 -25.04 2.13 5.22
C LEU A 306 -25.92 3.28 5.70
N LEU A 307 -26.74 3.02 6.72
CA LEU A 307 -27.58 4.05 7.33
C LEU A 307 -26.90 4.57 8.59
N ASN A 308 -26.72 5.89 8.68
CA ASN A 308 -26.05 6.52 9.82
C ASN A 308 -26.73 6.18 11.16
N ASP A 309 -28.06 6.02 11.14
CA ASP A 309 -28.86 5.63 12.31
C ASP A 309 -28.48 4.27 12.91
N TRP A 310 -27.86 3.38 12.13
CA TRP A 310 -27.36 2.08 12.62
C TRP A 310 -26.12 2.21 13.50
N LEU A 311 -25.40 3.33 13.39
CA LEU A 311 -24.15 3.57 14.10
C LEU A 311 -24.30 4.56 15.26
N ILE A 312 -25.52 5.05 15.55
CA ILE A 312 -25.74 6.03 16.62
C ILE A 312 -25.49 5.39 17.98
N THR A 313 -24.31 5.65 18.54
CA THR A 313 -23.92 5.23 19.88
C THR A 313 -22.92 6.22 20.49
N SER A 314 -22.90 6.30 21.81
CA SER A 314 -21.89 7.07 22.57
C SER A 314 -20.64 6.26 22.91
N VAL A 315 -20.63 4.94 22.64
CA VAL A 315 -19.46 4.08 22.88
C VAL A 315 -18.65 3.86 21.60
N PRO A 316 -17.33 3.63 21.69
CA PRO A 316 -16.51 3.26 20.55
C PRO A 316 -17.01 1.97 19.87
N LEU A 317 -16.87 1.92 18.56
CA LEU A 317 -17.24 0.79 17.71
C LEU A 317 -16.00 0.08 17.19
N PHE A 318 -16.12 -1.22 16.97
CA PHE A 318 -15.13 -1.99 16.23
C PHE A 318 -15.51 -2.02 14.75
N ALA A 319 -14.55 -1.73 13.87
CA ALA A 319 -14.67 -1.86 12.42
C ALA A 319 -13.57 -2.79 11.91
N TYR A 320 -13.96 -3.96 11.41
CA TYR A 320 -13.08 -4.92 10.76
C TYR A 320 -13.06 -4.69 9.25
N PHE A 321 -11.88 -4.40 8.72
CA PHE A 321 -11.62 -4.21 7.29
C PHE A 321 -11.04 -5.48 6.71
N GLU A 322 -11.83 -6.24 5.95
CA GLU A 322 -11.43 -7.57 5.49
C GLU A 322 -10.23 -7.53 4.55
N ASN A 323 -10.25 -6.64 3.57
CA ASN A 323 -9.20 -6.52 2.56
C ASN A 323 -7.82 -6.18 3.15
N TYR A 324 -7.78 -5.69 4.39
CA TYR A 324 -6.56 -5.34 5.10
C TYR A 324 -6.29 -6.22 6.32
N ASN A 325 -7.18 -7.16 6.63
CA ASN A 325 -7.13 -7.96 7.84
C ASN A 325 -6.80 -7.12 9.09
N THR A 326 -7.51 -5.99 9.23
CA THR A 326 -7.23 -4.96 10.24
C THR A 326 -8.53 -4.60 10.95
N MET A 327 -8.47 -4.46 12.27
CA MET A 327 -9.61 -4.01 13.09
C MET A 327 -9.27 -2.69 13.77
N VAL A 328 -10.21 -1.74 13.73
CA VAL A 328 -10.07 -0.44 14.37
C VAL A 328 -11.20 -0.23 15.37
N GLN A 329 -10.84 0.28 16.55
CA GLN A 329 -11.78 0.84 17.52
C GLN A 329 -11.88 2.35 17.30
N ALA A 330 -13.04 2.82 16.85
CA ALA A 330 -13.25 4.20 16.40
C ALA A 330 -14.61 4.75 16.85
N SER A 331 -14.76 6.07 16.83
CA SER A 331 -16.06 6.70 17.06
C SER A 331 -16.99 6.47 15.86
N ALA A 332 -18.31 6.44 16.10
CA ALA A 332 -19.30 6.38 15.03
C ALA A 332 -19.13 7.51 14.01
N GLN A 333 -18.82 8.73 14.48
CA GLN A 333 -18.60 9.89 13.62
C GLN A 333 -17.40 9.71 12.69
N SER A 334 -16.29 9.16 13.20
CA SER A 334 -15.08 8.89 12.40
C SER A 334 -15.37 7.84 11.32
N LEU A 335 -16.08 6.76 11.67
CA LEU A 335 -16.44 5.70 10.74
C LEU A 335 -17.42 6.17 9.66
N ILE A 336 -18.45 6.94 10.03
CA ILE A 336 -19.39 7.54 9.06
C ILE A 336 -18.62 8.46 8.11
N GLY A 337 -17.81 9.37 8.62
CA GLY A 337 -17.02 10.29 7.80
C GLY A 337 -16.10 9.56 6.83
N PHE A 338 -15.44 8.49 7.27
CA PHE A 338 -14.61 7.67 6.40
C PHE A 338 -15.39 6.96 5.29
N ILE A 339 -16.56 6.42 5.61
CA ILE A 339 -17.41 5.72 4.64
C ILE A 339 -18.05 6.71 3.66
N GLU A 340 -18.40 7.92 4.10
CA GLU A 340 -18.94 8.97 3.23
C GLU A 340 -17.87 9.58 2.30
N LEU A 341 -16.60 9.62 2.75
CA LEU A 341 -15.45 10.02 1.94
C LEU A 341 -14.91 8.89 1.06
N ARG A 342 -15.56 7.71 1.10
CA ARG A 342 -15.18 6.56 0.30
C ARG A 342 -15.38 6.87 -1.18
N GLU A 343 -14.29 6.74 -1.92
CA GLU A 343 -14.30 6.91 -3.36
C GLU A 343 -14.91 5.69 -4.07
N PRO A 344 -15.58 5.85 -5.23
CA PRO A 344 -16.27 4.75 -5.94
C PRO A 344 -15.40 3.54 -6.31
N TRP A 345 -14.07 3.67 -6.28
CA TRP A 345 -13.12 2.60 -6.59
C TRP A 345 -12.50 1.93 -5.34
N GLN A 346 -12.74 2.46 -4.13
CA GLN A 346 -12.24 1.85 -2.89
C GLN A 346 -13.01 0.56 -2.57
N ASP A 347 -12.28 -0.53 -2.41
CA ASP A 347 -12.78 -1.89 -2.35
C ASP A 347 -12.57 -2.47 -0.95
N TYR A 348 -13.48 -2.12 -0.04
CA TYR A 348 -13.47 -2.57 1.35
C TYR A 348 -14.79 -3.25 1.65
N ASP A 349 -14.70 -4.49 2.13
CA ASP A 349 -15.74 -5.12 2.93
C ASP A 349 -15.45 -4.77 4.41
N ILE A 350 -16.42 -4.12 5.05
CA ILE A 350 -16.28 -3.62 6.42
C ILE A 350 -17.35 -4.26 7.29
N CYS A 351 -16.98 -4.82 8.43
CA CYS A 351 -17.94 -5.25 9.44
C CYS A 351 -17.80 -4.38 10.69
N ILE A 352 -18.86 -3.68 11.06
CA ILE A 352 -18.92 -2.74 12.18
C ILE A 352 -19.81 -3.33 13.27
N PHE A 353 -19.37 -3.32 14.52
CA PHE A 353 -20.13 -3.82 15.66
C PHE A 353 -19.76 -3.09 16.95
N ASP A 354 -20.63 -3.15 17.95
CA ASP A 354 -20.38 -2.61 19.28
C ASP A 354 -19.60 -3.60 20.16
N GLU A 355 -19.03 -3.09 21.26
CA GLU A 355 -18.26 -3.90 22.22
C GLU A 355 -19.05 -5.03 22.89
N ASN A 356 -20.37 -4.87 22.96
CA ASN A 356 -21.27 -5.85 23.58
C ASN A 356 -21.85 -6.84 22.56
N PHE A 357 -21.48 -6.72 21.29
CA PHE A 357 -21.97 -7.55 20.19
C PHE A 357 -23.51 -7.63 20.15
N LYS A 358 -24.19 -6.51 20.39
CA LYS A 358 -25.66 -6.38 20.34
C LYS A 358 -26.17 -6.16 18.93
N TRP A 359 -25.32 -5.68 18.02
CA TRP A 359 -25.66 -5.54 16.62
C TRP A 359 -24.39 -5.57 15.76
N CYS A 360 -24.55 -5.79 14.46
CA CYS A 360 -23.50 -5.50 13.51
C CYS A 360 -24.06 -4.94 12.20
N ALA A 361 -23.28 -4.08 11.57
CA ALA A 361 -23.50 -3.55 10.24
C ALA A 361 -22.36 -3.99 9.34
N ALA A 362 -22.64 -4.78 8.31
CA ALA A 362 -21.65 -5.20 7.31
C ALA A 362 -21.88 -4.45 6.01
N LEU A 363 -20.88 -3.71 5.56
CA LEU A 363 -20.85 -2.96 4.32
C LEU A 363 -20.02 -3.73 3.29
N THR A 364 -20.59 -3.92 2.10
CA THR A 364 -19.89 -4.53 0.97
C THR A 364 -19.06 -3.50 0.20
N HIS A 365 -18.18 -4.01 -0.65
CA HIS A 365 -17.50 -3.23 -1.67
C HIS A 365 -18.43 -2.53 -2.68
N ASN A 366 -19.69 -2.97 -2.80
CA ASN A 366 -20.71 -2.37 -3.67
C ASN A 366 -21.63 -1.37 -2.94
N ASN A 367 -21.26 -0.94 -1.74
CA ASN A 367 -22.05 -0.10 -0.83
C ASN A 367 -23.34 -0.73 -0.29
N GLU A 368 -23.67 -1.97 -0.68
CA GLU A 368 -24.78 -2.70 -0.05
C GLU A 368 -24.43 -2.95 1.41
N ALA A 369 -25.35 -2.62 2.31
CA ALA A 369 -25.19 -2.75 3.74
C ALA A 369 -26.21 -3.73 4.32
N LYS A 370 -25.74 -4.58 5.22
CA LYS A 370 -26.53 -5.57 5.95
C LYS A 370 -26.45 -5.25 7.43
N PHE A 371 -27.57 -5.35 8.13
CA PHE A 371 -27.66 -5.10 9.56
C PHE A 371 -28.31 -6.28 10.28
N ILE A 372 -27.75 -6.65 11.43
CA ILE A 372 -28.34 -7.62 12.34
C ILE A 372 -28.46 -7.01 13.73
N VAL A 373 -29.55 -7.35 14.40
CA VAL A 373 -29.70 -7.16 15.84
C VAL A 373 -29.51 -8.51 16.50
N ILE A 374 -28.63 -8.56 17.48
CA ILE A 374 -28.19 -9.77 18.18
C ILE A 374 -28.85 -9.73 19.56
N SER A 375 -29.83 -10.62 19.77
CA SER A 375 -30.56 -10.77 21.03
C SER A 375 -29.73 -11.41 22.14
#